data_AF-A0A963THB5-F1
#
_entry.id   AF-A0A963THB5-F1
#
_cell.length_a   1.000
_cell.length_b   1.000
_cell.length_c   1.000
_cell.angle_alpha   90.00
_cell.angle_beta   90.00
_cell.angle_gamma   90.00
#
_symmetry.space_group_name_H-M   'P 1'
#
loop_
_entity.id
_entity.type
_entity.pdbx_description
1 polymer ?
#
loop_
_entity_poly.entity_id
_entity_poly.type
_entity_poly.pdbx_seq_one_letter_code
_entity_poly.pdbx_strand_id
1 'polypeptide(L)' 'HSDHHCRPDRRFPLLQTYGPGDAPQLPLGYPAMTALAMIPPLWRRRMNPRVRAWRRAFYPGISDWSDYNRGRLPMPRGAS' A
#
# COMPACT_ATOMS: atom_id res chain seq x y z
N HIS A 1 -1.34 -11.16 -6.21
CA HIS A 1 -0.77 -11.39 -4.86
C HIS A 1 -1.72 -10.94 -3.77
N SER A 2 -2.26 -9.71 -3.82
CA SER A 2 -3.27 -9.25 -2.85
C SER A 2 -4.46 -10.21 -2.72
N ASP A 3 -4.91 -10.77 -3.84
CA ASP A 3 -5.99 -11.77 -3.85
C ASP A 3 -5.66 -13.04 -3.07
N HIS A 4 -4.40 -13.51 -3.11
CA HIS A 4 -3.96 -14.67 -2.33
C HIS A 4 -3.96 -14.38 -0.82
N HIS A 5 -3.60 -13.16 -0.40
CA HIS A 5 -3.71 -12.79 1.03
C HIS A 5 -5.15 -12.64 1.50
N CYS A 6 -6.06 -12.22 0.61
CA CYS A 6 -7.49 -12.11 0.91
C CYS A 6 -8.17 -13.50 0.91
N ARG A 7 -7.78 -14.38 0.00
CA ARG A 7 -8.34 -15.73 -0.21
C ARG A 7 -7.21 -16.74 -0.48
N PRO A 8 -6.50 -17.21 0.56
CA PRO A 8 -5.33 -18.07 0.39
C PRO A 8 -5.66 -19.46 -0.16
N ASP A 9 -6.91 -19.91 -0.02
CA ASP A 9 -7.47 -21.16 -0.54
C ASP A 9 -7.64 -21.16 -2.08
N ARG A 10 -7.62 -20.00 -2.72
CA ARG A 10 -7.77 -19.88 -4.17
C ARG A 10 -6.55 -20.42 -4.90
N ARG A 11 -6.80 -21.36 -5.82
CA ARG A 11 -5.75 -21.98 -6.66
C ARG A 11 -5.00 -20.93 -7.48
N PHE A 12 -3.69 -21.13 -7.63
CA PHE A 12 -2.79 -20.17 -8.29
C PHE A 12 -3.27 -19.66 -9.66
N PRO A 13 -3.74 -20.51 -10.60
CA PRO A 13 -4.20 -20.05 -11.91
C PRO A 13 -5.47 -19.19 -11.89
N LEU A 14 -6.22 -19.23 -10.78
CA LEU A 14 -7.47 -18.49 -10.60
C LEU A 14 -7.27 -17.19 -9.82
N LEU A 15 -6.04 -16.86 -9.42
CA LEU A 15 -5.76 -15.63 -8.69
C LEU A 15 -6.11 -14.41 -9.52
N GLN A 16 -6.91 -13.54 -8.93
CA GLN A 16 -7.37 -12.33 -9.59
C GLN A 16 -6.33 -11.23 -9.46
N THR A 17 -6.20 -10.45 -10.54
CA THR A 17 -5.46 -9.19 -10.57
C THR A 17 -6.44 -8.05 -10.71
N TYR A 18 -6.17 -6.96 -10.01
CA TYR A 18 -6.99 -5.75 -10.02
C TYR A 18 -6.33 -4.71 -10.90
N GLY A 19 -7.14 -3.97 -11.67
CA GLY A 19 -6.65 -2.92 -12.54
C GLY A 19 -6.13 -1.71 -11.74
N PRO A 20 -5.47 -0.75 -12.41
CA PRO A 20 -5.00 0.49 -11.78
C PRO A 20 -6.12 1.34 -11.16
N GLY A 21 -7.36 1.21 -11.66
CA GLY A 21 -8.54 1.90 -11.11
C GLY A 21 -9.08 1.27 -9.83
N ASP A 22 -8.84 -0.04 -9.62
CA ASP A 22 -9.40 -0.80 -8.52
C ASP A 22 -8.44 -0.86 -7.31
N ALA A 23 -7.13 -0.91 -7.58
CA ALA A 23 -6.12 -1.02 -6.53
C ALA A 23 -4.79 -0.33 -6.91
N PRO A 24 -4.08 0.28 -5.94
CA PRO A 24 -2.75 0.82 -6.18
C PRO A 24 -1.79 -0.27 -6.64
N GLN A 25 -1.10 -0.01 -7.74
CA GLN A 25 -0.05 -0.91 -8.25
C GLN A 25 1.33 -0.37 -7.90
N LEU A 26 2.27 -1.30 -7.69
CA LEU A 26 3.67 -0.94 -7.60
C LEU A 26 4.17 -0.42 -8.95
N PRO A 27 5.11 0.54 -8.96
CA PRO A 27 5.51 1.17 -10.21
C PRO A 27 6.47 0.33 -11.07
N LEU A 28 7.03 -0.73 -10.48
CA LEU A 28 7.90 -1.72 -11.10
C LEU A 28 7.54 -3.09 -10.51
N GLY A 29 8.02 -4.16 -11.14
CA GLY A 29 7.86 -5.51 -10.62
C GLY A 29 8.50 -5.71 -9.24
N TYR A 30 8.09 -6.78 -8.54
CA TYR A 30 8.53 -7.07 -7.18
C TYR A 30 10.05 -7.06 -7.00
N PRO A 31 10.89 -7.71 -7.83
CA PRO A 31 12.34 -7.72 -7.60
C PRO A 31 12.95 -6.31 -7.54
N ALA A 32 12.56 -5.44 -8.47
CA ALA A 32 13.05 -4.07 -8.52
C ALA A 32 12.56 -3.24 -7.33
N MET A 33 11.29 -3.41 -6.95
CA MET A 33 10.73 -2.69 -5.81
C MET A 33 11.29 -3.18 -4.47
N THR A 34 11.57 -4.49 -4.33
CA THR A 34 12.22 -5.07 -3.16
C THR A 34 13.62 -4.51 -3.01
N ALA A 35 14.42 -4.48 -4.09
CA ALA A 35 15.74 -3.87 -4.06
C ALA A 35 15.68 -2.38 -3.67
N LEU A 36 14.72 -1.63 -4.23
CA LEU A 36 14.50 -0.21 -3.88
C LEU A 36 14.11 -0.02 -2.40
N ALA A 37 13.31 -0.92 -1.84
CA ALA A 37 12.86 -0.87 -0.45
C ALA A 37 14.02 -1.01 0.55
N MET A 38 15.11 -1.68 0.16
CA MET A 38 16.30 -1.82 1.00
C MET A 38 17.10 -0.52 1.14
N ILE A 39 16.76 0.53 0.39
CA ILE A 39 17.40 1.84 0.45
C ILE A 39 16.35 2.90 0.85
N PRO A 40 16.15 3.16 2.16
CA PRO A 40 15.03 3.98 2.65
C PRO A 40 14.92 5.39 2.03
N PRO A 41 16.01 6.13 1.74
CA PRO A 41 15.90 7.42 1.06
C PRO A 41 15.30 7.30 -0.35
N LEU A 42 15.71 6.29 -1.13
CA LEU A 42 15.22 6.07 -2.49
C LEU A 42 13.77 5.57 -2.49
N TRP A 43 13.45 4.65 -1.59
CA TRP A 43 12.08 4.20 -1.37
C TRP A 43 11.14 5.37 -1.07
N ARG A 44 11.50 6.23 -0.09
CA ARG A 44 10.71 7.41 0.29
C ARG A 44 10.55 8.37 -0.88
N ARG A 45 11.60 8.61 -1.67
CA ARG A 45 11.52 9.45 -2.88
C ARG A 45 10.53 8.90 -3.92
N ARG A 46 10.46 7.57 -4.09
CA ARG A 46 9.56 6.93 -5.06
C ARG A 46 8.11 6.81 -4.58
N MET A 47 7.92 6.48 -3.30
CA MET A 47 6.62 6.08 -2.75
C MET A 47 5.87 7.21 -2.04
N ASN A 48 6.55 8.14 -1.36
CA ASN A 48 5.85 9.21 -0.63
C ASN A 48 4.95 10.09 -1.53
N PRO A 49 5.34 10.47 -2.76
CA PRO A 49 4.45 11.22 -3.64
C PRO A 49 3.16 10.47 -3.98
N ARG A 50 3.26 9.14 -4.15
CA ARG A 50 2.12 8.26 -4.45
C ARG A 50 1.17 8.14 -3.27
N VAL A 51 1.72 7.93 -2.08
CA VAL A 51 0.93 7.90 -0.84
C VAL A 51 0.19 9.22 -0.63
N ARG A 52 0.85 10.37 -0.86
CA ARG A 52 0.20 11.68 -0.79
C ARG A 52 -0.89 11.87 -1.83
N ALA A 53 -0.67 11.42 -3.06
CA ALA A 53 -1.69 11.47 -4.12
C ALA A 53 -2.92 10.61 -3.74
N TRP A 54 -2.68 9.40 -3.23
CA TRP A 54 -3.72 8.51 -2.74
C TRP A 54 -4.52 9.13 -1.58
N ARG A 55 -3.84 9.68 -0.57
CA ARG A 55 -4.48 10.37 0.56
C ARG A 55 -5.38 11.51 0.09
N ARG A 56 -4.94 12.34 -0.86
CA ARG A 56 -5.77 13.41 -1.43
C ARG A 56 -6.99 12.90 -2.18
N ALA A 57 -6.85 11.80 -2.92
CA ALA A 57 -7.94 11.26 -3.73
C ALA A 57 -9.03 10.59 -2.88
N PHE A 58 -8.65 9.81 -1.87
CA PHE A 58 -9.58 8.96 -1.11
C PHE A 58 -9.94 9.48 0.28
N TYR A 59 -9.14 10.40 0.83
CA TYR A 59 -9.35 10.96 2.17
C TYR A 59 -9.20 12.48 2.19
N PRO A 60 -9.97 13.22 1.37
CA PRO A 60 -9.82 14.68 1.23
C PRO A 60 -10.11 15.44 2.53
N GLY A 61 -10.89 14.87 3.45
CA GLY A 61 -11.19 15.46 4.76
C GLY A 61 -10.06 15.36 5.80
N ILE A 62 -8.98 14.62 5.52
CA ILE A 62 -7.86 14.45 6.45
C ILE A 62 -6.67 15.30 5.99
N SER A 63 -6.49 16.45 6.65
CA SER A 63 -5.39 17.38 6.38
C SER A 63 -4.13 17.06 7.18
N ASP A 64 -4.27 16.60 8.43
CA ASP A 64 -3.15 16.16 9.27
C ASP A 64 -3.07 14.65 9.39
N TRP A 65 -1.91 14.09 9.02
CA TRP A 65 -1.60 12.67 9.11
C TRP A 65 -0.53 12.36 10.17
N SER A 66 -0.18 13.34 10.99
CA SER A 66 0.93 13.26 11.94
C SER A 66 0.75 12.14 12.96
N ASP A 67 -0.48 11.87 13.41
CA ASP A 67 -0.76 10.80 14.36
C ASP A 67 -0.70 9.40 13.73
N TYR A 68 -1.12 9.25 12.47
CA TYR A 68 -0.90 8.02 11.69
C TYR A 68 0.59 7.77 11.45
N ASN A 69 1.34 8.80 11.05
CA ASN A 69 2.76 8.68 10.75
C ASN A 69 3.59 8.36 12.01
N ARG A 70 3.12 8.77 13.21
CA ARG A 70 3.77 8.54 14.50
C ARG A 70 3.21 7.33 15.27
N GLY A 71 2.21 6.63 14.72
CA GLY A 71 1.59 5.47 15.37
C GLY A 71 0.90 5.80 16.70
N ARG A 72 0.30 6.99 16.84
CA ARG A 72 -0.31 7.46 18.09
C ARG A 72 -1.78 7.05 18.26
N LEU A 73 -2.42 6.58 17.19
CA LEU A 73 -3.81 6.14 17.21
C LEU A 73 -3.93 4.75 17.84
N PRO A 74 -5.00 4.47 18.60
CA PRO A 74 -5.26 3.12 19.09
C PRO A 74 -5.42 2.14 17.92
N MET A 75 -5.05 0.88 18.16
CA MET A 75 -5.29 -0.19 17.19
C MET A 75 -6.79 -0.28 16.84
N PRO A 76 -7.15 -0.54 15.57
CA PRO A 76 -8.53 -0.79 15.19
C PRO A 76 -9.12 -1.95 15.99
N ARG A 77 -10.42 -1.88 16.31
CA ARG A 77 -11.10 -2.98 17.00
C ARG A 77 -10.97 -4.26 16.16
N GLY A 78 -10.47 -5.34 16.75
CA GLY A 78 -10.25 -6.63 16.08
C GLY A 78 -8.92 -6.77 15.35
N ALA A 79 -8.00 -5.82 15.45
CA ALA A 79 -6.61 -6.02 15.08
C ALA A 79 -5.91 -6.79 16.22
N SER A 80 -5.85 -8.12 16.09
CA SER A 80 -5.13 -9.05 16.97
C SER A 80 -4.02 -9.75 16.21
#